data_AF-A0A167WFX7-F1
#
_entry.id   AF-A0A167WFX7-F1
#
_cell.length_a   1.000
_cell.length_b   1.000
_cell.length_c   1.000
_cell.angle_alpha   90.00
_cell.angle_beta   90.00
_cell.angle_gamma   90.00
#
_symmetry.space_group_name_H-M   'P 1'
#
loop_
_entity.id
_entity.type
_entity.pdbx_description
1 polymer ?
#
loop_
_entity_poly.entity_id
_entity_poly.type
_entity_poly.pdbx_seq_one_letter_code
_entity_poly.pdbx_strand_id
1 'polypeptide(L)'
;MMIIRDVEILQDERRVLVGKKPVKLGSRAFDILELLATAGGELVSKHEIMRRVWPQTVVEENNLHVHICAIRRMLGASSHLLIAVPGRGYRLALGQSSSSSEDAGVSVHRPPANTNIPLASSLLYGRGAAIAEVVEASERASLVSLVGPGGIGKTRLAIEAGRQVTGRFANGVWVVELSRVTASQYVACAVADVLDPDGASDCSPLERVVASLLDKQTLLVLDNCEHVIQAATDVVAAILAAVPGCKVIVTSREPLKIPGEHVYRVAALEVPLREQDCLDASEKSAVQLFLGRARSVDGEFASDEGSIALAAVICRRLDGMPLAIELAASRAATLGIRELAASLDDRFHILTGGYRTALPQHQTLRATFDWSYDLLSDQQRTVLRRVSVFPSLFEIDGAIAIAAGEGCSRDDVVDAICALSEKSLLVAETQLGAVQYRLLETCRAYALQRLADNGEHPEIEHRFLSFVNAKVYCALGNLSVECDRGALENFRLRLDDVRAAFHLIESSRADRRVAAELVIAATPFFFGLGLWSELRQYARLVLSAWNLAENHAESVSDVSIRLLNAIAGGKPRNLQAATRSHRPPIGAGVVSHGALGLRQVETRSSFAA
;
A
#
# COMPACT_ATOMS: atom_id res chain seq x y z
N MET A 1 53.94 -15.87 13.76
CA MET A 1 53.77 -14.42 13.46
C MET A 1 53.41 -14.26 12.01
N MET A 2 52.23 -13.72 11.70
CA MET A 2 51.77 -13.50 10.33
C MET A 2 51.63 -12.00 10.07
N ILE A 3 52.24 -11.50 9.00
CA ILE A 3 52.25 -10.07 8.65
C ILE A 3 51.34 -9.85 7.44
N ILE A 4 50.37 -8.95 7.58
CA ILE A 4 49.45 -8.52 6.52
C ILE A 4 49.60 -7.01 6.37
N ARG A 5 50.52 -6.57 5.50
CA ARG A 5 50.92 -5.16 5.38
C ARG A 5 51.30 -4.57 6.75
N ASP A 6 50.48 -3.68 7.31
CA ASP A 6 50.72 -2.99 8.59
C ASP A 6 50.10 -3.72 9.79
N VAL A 7 49.56 -4.92 9.60
CA VAL A 7 48.88 -5.72 10.62
C VAL A 7 49.71 -6.96 10.96
N GLU A 8 50.22 -7.04 12.18
CA GLU A 8 50.95 -8.20 12.69
C GLU A 8 50.05 -9.02 13.62
N ILE A 9 49.87 -10.31 13.29
CA ILE A 9 49.09 -11.26 14.08
C ILE A 9 50.08 -12.13 14.88
N LEU A 10 50.08 -11.95 16.20
CA LEU A 10 50.84 -12.74 17.17
C LEU A 10 49.94 -13.85 17.71
N GLN A 11 50.00 -15.02 17.06
CA GLN A 11 49.16 -16.19 17.38
C GLN A 11 49.40 -16.70 18.81
N ASP A 12 50.66 -16.79 19.24
CA ASP A 12 51.04 -17.29 20.57
C ASP A 12 50.55 -16.40 21.72
N GLU A 13 50.37 -15.11 21.47
CA GLU A 13 49.89 -14.13 22.47
C GLU A 13 48.41 -13.76 22.30
N ARG A 14 47.74 -14.24 21.23
CA ARG A 14 46.39 -13.80 20.79
C ARG A 14 46.27 -12.27 20.69
N ARG A 15 47.27 -11.63 20.09
CA ARG A 15 47.33 -10.16 19.93
C ARG A 15 47.44 -9.77 18.46
N VAL A 16 46.79 -8.67 18.12
CA VAL A 16 46.92 -8.03 16.80
C VAL A 16 47.54 -6.65 17.00
N LEU A 17 48.64 -6.40 16.29
CA LEU A 17 49.31 -5.10 16.24
C LEU A 17 48.94 -4.44 14.91
N VAL A 18 48.47 -3.20 14.94
CA VAL A 18 48.25 -2.37 13.74
C VAL A 18 49.21 -1.19 13.83
N GLY A 19 50.15 -1.07 12.89
CA GLY A 19 51.19 -0.05 12.94
C GLY A 19 52.02 -0.08 14.23
N LYS A 20 52.37 -1.28 14.72
CA LYS A 20 53.08 -1.56 15.99
C LYS A 20 52.32 -1.20 17.28
N LYS A 21 51.03 -0.84 17.22
CA LYS A 21 50.18 -0.60 18.40
C LYS A 21 49.21 -1.76 18.65
N PRO A 22 49.07 -2.25 19.89
CA PRO A 22 48.16 -3.36 20.20
C PRO A 22 46.69 -2.93 20.14
N VAL A 23 45.90 -3.64 19.35
CA VAL A 23 44.45 -3.45 19.24
C VAL A 23 43.73 -4.60 19.95
N LYS A 24 42.76 -4.28 20.82
CA LYS A 24 41.94 -5.28 21.50
C LYS A 24 40.87 -5.80 20.53
N LEU A 25 40.99 -7.07 20.13
CA LEU A 25 39.99 -7.78 19.34
C LEU A 25 39.31 -8.84 20.23
N GLY A 26 37.98 -8.99 20.12
CA GLY A 26 37.26 -10.03 20.86
C GLY A 26 37.71 -11.44 20.46
N SER A 27 37.65 -12.41 21.37
CA SER A 27 38.17 -13.78 21.17
C SER A 27 37.67 -14.43 19.88
N ARG A 28 36.37 -14.37 19.60
CA ARG A 28 35.76 -14.93 18.39
C ARG A 28 36.13 -14.19 17.11
N ALA A 29 36.28 -12.87 17.18
CA ALA A 29 36.73 -12.08 16.02
C ALA A 29 38.21 -12.38 15.69
N PHE A 30 39.03 -12.68 16.70
CA PHE A 30 40.39 -13.17 16.50
C PHE A 30 40.40 -14.53 15.80
N ASP A 31 39.58 -15.47 16.25
CA ASP A 31 39.51 -16.82 15.65
C ASP A 31 39.06 -16.76 14.16
N ILE A 32 38.14 -15.84 13.81
CA ILE A 32 37.74 -15.61 12.42
C ILE A 32 38.88 -15.01 11.59
N LEU A 33 39.58 -14.01 12.12
CA LEU A 33 40.69 -13.38 11.43
C LEU A 33 41.84 -14.38 11.20
N GLU A 34 42.14 -15.20 12.20
CA GLU A 34 43.14 -16.27 12.10
C GLU A 34 42.75 -17.31 11.04
N LEU A 35 41.48 -17.73 11.01
CA LEU A 35 40.99 -18.67 10.01
C LEU A 35 41.14 -18.13 8.59
N LEU A 36 40.76 -16.86 8.37
CA LEU A 36 40.85 -16.21 7.07
C LEU A 36 42.30 -15.92 6.66
N ALA A 37 43.18 -15.63 7.62
CA ALA A 37 44.60 -15.45 7.38
C ALA A 37 45.26 -16.79 7.01
N THR A 38 44.92 -17.88 7.71
CA THR A 38 45.43 -19.23 7.41
C THR A 38 44.96 -19.74 6.04
N ALA A 39 43.77 -19.31 5.58
CA ALA A 39 43.24 -19.64 4.27
C ALA A 39 43.99 -18.98 3.09
N GLY A 40 45.00 -18.13 3.34
CA GLY A 40 45.95 -17.73 2.29
C GLY A 40 45.38 -16.91 1.13
N GLY A 41 44.17 -16.36 1.26
CA GLY A 41 43.46 -15.67 0.17
C GLY A 41 42.35 -16.47 -0.51
N GLU A 42 42.20 -17.75 -0.14
CA GLU A 42 41.08 -18.58 -0.56
C GLU A 42 39.76 -18.17 0.12
N LEU A 43 38.66 -18.55 -0.52
CA LEU A 43 37.31 -18.27 -0.02
C LEU A 43 36.95 -19.25 1.09
N VAL A 44 36.75 -18.74 2.30
CA VAL A 44 36.20 -19.52 3.41
C VAL A 44 34.69 -19.30 3.45
N SER A 45 33.94 -20.39 3.36
CA SER A 45 32.47 -20.31 3.34
C SER A 45 31.91 -19.86 4.70
N LYS A 46 30.75 -19.19 4.71
CA LYS A 46 30.08 -18.79 5.97
C LYS A 46 29.87 -19.98 6.91
N HIS A 47 29.43 -21.11 6.34
CA HIS A 47 29.15 -22.33 7.09
C HIS A 47 30.41 -22.93 7.72
N GLU A 48 31.55 -22.86 7.03
CA GLU A 48 32.85 -23.31 7.54
C GLU A 48 33.37 -22.41 8.66
N ILE A 49 33.25 -21.09 8.51
CA ILE A 49 33.60 -20.14 9.57
C ILE A 49 32.75 -20.41 10.82
N MET A 50 31.44 -20.58 10.64
CA MET A 50 30.52 -20.84 11.74
C MET A 50 30.85 -22.16 12.46
N ARG A 51 31.09 -23.24 11.72
CA ARG A 51 31.45 -24.55 12.27
C ARG A 51 32.75 -24.51 13.08
N ARG A 52 33.74 -23.75 12.61
CA ARG A 52 35.09 -23.75 13.20
C ARG A 52 35.24 -22.78 14.36
N VAL A 53 34.53 -21.65 14.32
CA VAL A 53 34.56 -20.65 15.38
C VAL A 53 33.50 -20.92 16.47
N TRP A 54 32.40 -21.62 16.15
CA TRP A 54 31.37 -22.02 17.11
C TRP A 54 31.01 -23.52 17.01
N PRO A 55 31.91 -24.44 17.38
CA PRO A 55 31.70 -25.89 17.17
C PRO A 55 30.60 -26.51 18.06
N GLN A 56 30.16 -25.82 19.12
CA GLN A 56 29.22 -26.33 20.12
C GLN A 56 28.03 -25.37 20.35
N THR A 57 27.77 -24.47 19.41
CA THR A 57 26.73 -23.43 19.58
C THR A 57 26.05 -23.16 18.25
N VAL A 58 24.72 -23.28 18.20
CA VAL A 58 23.95 -22.88 17.02
C VAL A 58 23.84 -21.36 17.04
N VAL A 59 24.42 -20.71 16.05
CA VAL A 59 24.54 -19.25 15.98
C VAL A 59 23.90 -18.78 14.68
N GLU A 60 23.11 -17.71 14.72
CA GLU A 60 22.52 -17.11 13.52
C GLU A 60 23.57 -16.35 12.68
N GLU A 61 23.34 -16.21 11.36
CA GLU A 61 24.26 -15.50 10.45
C GLU A 61 24.57 -14.05 10.89
N ASN A 62 23.64 -13.42 11.63
CA ASN A 62 23.78 -12.07 12.15
C ASN A 62 24.98 -11.93 13.11
N ASN A 63 25.34 -12.97 13.86
CA ASN A 63 26.49 -12.94 14.77
C ASN A 63 27.83 -12.96 14.03
N LEU A 64 27.92 -13.67 12.89
CA LEU A 64 29.11 -13.64 12.04
C LEU A 64 29.35 -12.22 11.51
N HIS A 65 28.29 -11.49 11.16
CA HIS A 65 28.38 -10.11 10.68
C HIS A 65 28.96 -9.15 11.72
N VAL A 66 28.57 -9.28 13.00
CA VAL A 66 29.09 -8.45 14.10
C VAL A 66 30.62 -8.58 14.23
N HIS A 67 31.14 -9.81 14.16
CA HIS A 67 32.57 -10.06 14.26
C HIS A 67 33.35 -9.62 13.01
N ILE A 68 32.77 -9.77 11.82
CA ILE A 68 33.34 -9.23 10.57
C ILE A 68 33.42 -7.69 10.62
N CYS A 69 32.42 -7.00 11.17
CA CYS A 69 32.46 -5.56 11.38
C CYS A 69 33.53 -5.13 12.42
N ALA A 70 33.76 -5.92 13.46
CA ALA A 70 34.84 -5.67 14.42
C ALA A 70 36.23 -5.80 13.76
N ILE A 71 36.41 -6.81 12.91
CA ILE A 71 37.64 -7.00 12.12
C ILE A 71 37.83 -5.84 11.13
N ARG A 72 36.79 -5.40 10.42
CA ARG A 72 36.88 -4.26 9.50
C ARG A 72 37.28 -2.95 10.18
N ARG A 73 36.68 -2.65 11.34
CA ARG A 73 37.05 -1.50 12.16
C ARG A 73 38.51 -1.56 12.61
N MET A 74 38.98 -2.75 12.99
CA MET A 74 40.39 -2.96 13.34
C MET A 74 41.32 -2.77 12.13
N LEU A 75 40.92 -3.20 10.93
CA LEU A 75 41.73 -3.08 9.72
C LEU A 75 41.79 -1.64 9.16
N GLY A 76 40.84 -0.75 9.49
CA GLY A 76 40.85 0.66 9.08
C GLY A 76 41.00 0.83 7.56
N ALA A 77 42.04 1.55 7.13
CA ALA A 77 42.38 1.74 5.71
C ALA A 77 42.62 0.44 4.93
N SER A 78 42.96 -0.65 5.64
CA SER A 78 43.14 -1.99 5.07
C SER A 78 41.87 -2.86 5.13
N SER A 79 40.70 -2.29 5.44
CA SER A 79 39.41 -3.03 5.47
C SER A 79 39.04 -3.64 4.12
N HIS A 80 39.51 -3.06 3.01
CA HIS A 80 39.37 -3.57 1.65
C HIS A 80 40.00 -4.95 1.43
N LEU A 81 40.93 -5.37 2.30
CA LEU A 81 41.53 -6.70 2.24
C LEU A 81 40.52 -7.80 2.63
N LEU A 82 39.49 -7.47 3.43
CA LEU A 82 38.45 -8.40 3.81
C LEU A 82 37.27 -8.36 2.82
N ILE A 83 37.34 -9.23 1.82
CA ILE A 83 36.39 -9.26 0.70
C ILE A 83 35.24 -10.20 1.05
N ALA A 84 34.03 -9.64 1.07
CA ALA A 84 32.80 -10.42 1.15
C ALA A 84 32.40 -10.85 -0.26
N VAL A 85 32.22 -12.16 -0.48
CA VAL A 85 31.68 -12.70 -1.72
C VAL A 85 30.19 -12.98 -1.49
N PRO A 86 29.28 -12.22 -2.14
CA PRO A 86 27.84 -12.34 -1.91
C PRO A 86 27.35 -13.79 -2.02
N GLY A 87 26.66 -14.27 -0.99
CA GLY A 87 26.09 -15.61 -0.94
C GLY A 87 27.10 -16.76 -0.77
N ARG A 88 28.41 -16.52 -0.69
CA ARG A 88 29.41 -17.61 -0.62
C ARG A 88 30.30 -17.57 0.63
N GLY A 89 30.80 -16.41 1.06
CA GLY A 89 31.72 -16.37 2.21
C GLY A 89 32.62 -15.14 2.26
N TYR A 90 33.76 -15.28 2.95
CA TYR A 90 34.75 -14.22 3.11
C TYR A 90 36.13 -14.72 2.69
N ARG A 91 36.94 -13.82 2.13
CA ARG A 91 38.35 -14.08 1.85
C ARG A 91 39.19 -12.88 2.26
N LEU A 92 40.43 -13.14 2.68
CA LEU A 92 41.39 -12.11 3.04
C LEU A 92 42.42 -11.97 1.91
N ALA A 93 42.36 -10.88 1.15
CA ALA A 93 43.30 -10.62 0.08
C ALA A 93 44.69 -10.30 0.66
N LEU A 94 45.50 -11.35 0.84
CA LEU A 94 46.92 -11.21 1.16
C LEU A 94 47.60 -10.74 -0.13
N GLY A 95 48.14 -9.53 -0.12
CA GLY A 95 48.82 -8.97 -1.29
C GLY A 95 49.97 -9.88 -1.69
N GLN A 96 49.79 -10.66 -2.76
CA GLN A 96 50.93 -11.18 -3.49
C GLN A 96 51.59 -9.97 -4.15
N SER A 97 52.84 -9.74 -3.81
CA SER A 97 53.76 -8.89 -4.56
C SER A 97 53.87 -9.45 -5.98
N SER A 98 52.98 -9.04 -6.87
CA SER A 98 53.08 -9.35 -8.29
C SER A 98 54.02 -8.33 -8.93
N SER A 99 55.23 -8.83 -9.21
CA SER A 99 56.15 -8.33 -10.21
C SER A 99 55.44 -7.82 -11.47
N SER A 100 55.87 -6.63 -11.89
CA SER A 100 55.80 -6.03 -13.23
C SER A 100 55.27 -6.93 -14.36
N SER A 101 54.16 -6.53 -14.94
CA SER A 101 53.84 -6.75 -16.36
C SER A 101 52.92 -5.60 -16.79
N GLU A 102 53.53 -4.59 -17.40
CA GLU A 102 52.87 -3.66 -18.30
C GLU A 102 52.27 -4.47 -19.45
N ASP A 103 50.96 -4.37 -19.71
CA ASP A 103 50.45 -3.91 -21.00
C ASP A 103 48.90 -3.85 -21.03
N ALA A 104 48.39 -2.99 -21.91
CA ALA A 104 47.01 -2.83 -22.39
C ALA A 104 45.98 -2.21 -21.42
N GLY A 105 45.93 -0.87 -21.48
CA GLY A 105 44.86 -0.07 -20.91
C GLY A 105 43.48 -0.41 -21.48
N VAL A 106 42.60 -0.91 -20.60
CA VAL A 106 41.16 -0.69 -20.71
C VAL A 106 40.83 0.30 -19.61
N SER A 107 40.70 1.57 -19.97
CA SER A 107 40.13 2.58 -19.09
C SER A 107 38.68 2.20 -18.82
N VAL A 108 38.44 1.52 -17.69
CA VAL A 108 37.09 1.44 -17.13
C VAL A 108 36.74 2.88 -16.75
N HIS A 109 35.94 3.52 -17.60
CA HIS A 109 35.31 4.79 -17.30
C HIS A 109 34.50 4.59 -16.01
N ARG A 110 35.06 5.00 -14.87
CA ARG A 110 34.33 5.09 -13.62
C ARG A 110 33.41 6.31 -13.76
N PRO A 111 32.07 6.15 -13.79
CA PRO A 111 31.19 7.31 -13.76
C PRO A 111 31.45 8.10 -12.46
N PRO A 112 31.23 9.43 -12.45
CA PRO A 112 31.55 10.26 -11.29
C PRO A 112 30.80 9.73 -10.06
N ALA A 113 31.54 9.38 -9.01
CA ALA A 113 31.03 8.70 -7.83
C ALA A 113 30.32 9.65 -6.84
N ASN A 114 29.38 10.45 -7.34
CA ASN A 114 28.54 11.36 -6.54
C ASN A 114 27.09 10.83 -6.46
N THR A 115 26.89 9.52 -6.32
CA THR A 115 25.55 8.97 -6.08
C THR A 115 25.64 7.55 -5.54
N ASN A 116 24.65 7.16 -4.75
CA ASN A 116 24.40 5.78 -4.35
C ASN A 116 23.11 5.20 -4.97
N ILE A 117 22.57 5.85 -6.02
CA ILE A 117 21.40 5.33 -6.74
C ILE A 117 21.70 3.91 -7.24
N PRO A 118 20.86 2.91 -6.90
CA PRO A 118 21.04 1.54 -7.38
C PRO A 118 21.07 1.48 -8.91
N LEU A 119 21.73 0.48 -9.49
CA LEU A 119 21.61 0.21 -10.93
C LEU A 119 20.16 -0.18 -11.28
N ALA A 120 19.67 0.24 -12.45
CA ALA A 120 18.32 -0.11 -12.89
C ALA A 120 18.20 -1.63 -13.07
N SER A 121 17.26 -2.25 -12.37
CA SER A 121 17.07 -3.71 -12.36
C SER A 121 15.95 -4.20 -13.28
N SER A 122 15.06 -3.31 -13.76
CA SER A 122 13.93 -3.66 -14.63
C SER A 122 13.30 -2.43 -15.30
N LEU A 123 12.65 -2.63 -16.45
CA LEU A 123 11.84 -1.60 -17.13
C LEU A 123 10.67 -1.11 -16.25
N LEU A 124 10.40 0.20 -16.29
CA LEU A 124 9.26 0.84 -15.64
C LEU A 124 8.13 1.09 -16.65
N TYR A 125 7.09 0.26 -16.59
CA TYR A 125 5.94 0.35 -17.49
C TYR A 125 5.03 1.53 -17.15
N GLY A 126 4.65 2.34 -18.15
CA GLY A 126 3.66 3.41 -18.01
C GLY A 126 4.00 4.53 -17.02
N ARG A 127 5.28 4.68 -16.62
CA ARG A 127 5.70 5.71 -15.65
C ARG A 127 6.38 6.93 -16.27
N GLY A 128 6.49 7.02 -17.59
CA GLY A 128 7.19 8.12 -18.27
C GLY A 128 6.68 9.51 -17.87
N ALA A 129 5.36 9.73 -17.95
CA ALA A 129 4.73 11.00 -17.53
C ALA A 129 4.95 11.28 -16.05
N ALA A 130 4.71 10.30 -15.18
CA ALA A 130 4.91 10.44 -13.73
C ALA A 130 6.35 10.79 -13.36
N ILE A 131 7.34 10.21 -14.05
CA ILE A 131 8.75 10.55 -13.83
C ILE A 131 9.00 12.01 -14.24
N ALA A 132 8.52 12.43 -15.40
CA ALA A 132 8.68 13.81 -15.87
C ALA A 132 8.04 14.83 -14.92
N GLU A 133 6.83 14.56 -14.44
CA GLU A 133 6.12 15.40 -13.47
C GLU A 133 6.87 15.50 -12.13
N VAL A 134 7.39 14.39 -11.61
CA VAL A 134 8.18 14.40 -10.36
C VAL A 134 9.49 15.15 -10.54
N VAL A 135 10.16 15.00 -11.68
CA VAL A 135 11.37 15.74 -12.02
C VAL A 135 11.07 17.25 -12.07
N GLU A 136 10.04 17.66 -12.78
CA GLU A 136 9.59 19.06 -12.87
C GLU A 136 9.22 19.63 -11.48
N ALA A 137 8.52 18.84 -10.65
CA ALA A 137 8.19 19.21 -9.29
C ALA A 137 9.44 19.41 -8.43
N SER A 138 10.46 18.55 -8.57
CA SER A 138 11.71 18.63 -7.81
C SER A 138 12.56 19.86 -8.14
N GLU A 139 12.37 20.43 -9.34
CA GLU A 139 13.01 21.69 -9.72
C GLU A 139 12.33 22.88 -9.03
N ARG A 140 10.99 22.88 -9.00
CA ARG A 140 10.18 24.00 -8.48
C ARG A 140 10.06 24.01 -6.96
N ALA A 141 9.93 22.85 -6.33
CA ALA A 141 9.75 22.72 -4.89
C ALA A 141 11.07 22.31 -4.21
N SER A 142 11.25 22.68 -2.93
CA SER A 142 12.35 22.19 -2.11
C SER A 142 12.09 20.78 -1.54
N LEU A 143 10.81 20.44 -1.37
CA LEU A 143 10.34 19.13 -0.92
C LEU A 143 9.26 18.60 -1.87
N VAL A 144 9.46 17.39 -2.37
CA VAL A 144 8.44 16.61 -3.10
C VAL A 144 8.16 15.33 -2.34
N SER A 145 6.92 15.14 -1.89
CA SER A 145 6.48 13.91 -1.22
C SER A 145 5.69 13.04 -2.19
N LEU A 146 6.25 11.90 -2.57
CA LEU A 146 5.55 10.86 -3.31
C LEU A 146 4.68 10.07 -2.34
N VAL A 147 3.36 10.22 -2.45
CA VAL A 147 2.36 9.66 -1.54
C VAL A 147 1.50 8.64 -2.27
N GLY A 148 1.16 7.53 -1.60
CA GLY A 148 0.30 6.49 -2.17
C GLY A 148 0.36 5.17 -1.39
N PRO A 149 -0.47 4.18 -1.75
CA PRO A 149 -0.55 2.91 -1.03
C PRO A 149 0.75 2.10 -1.09
N GLY A 150 0.86 1.10 -0.20
CA GLY A 150 1.95 0.12 -0.23
C GLY A 150 1.98 -0.63 -1.57
N GLY A 151 3.16 -0.83 -2.15
CA GLY A 151 3.30 -1.57 -3.42
C GLY A 151 2.92 -0.78 -4.69
N ILE A 152 2.53 0.50 -4.60
CA ILE A 152 2.18 1.33 -5.77
C ILE A 152 3.39 1.74 -6.64
N GLY A 153 4.61 1.56 -6.12
CA GLY A 153 5.86 1.85 -6.84
C GLY A 153 6.54 3.18 -6.51
N LYS A 154 6.21 3.84 -5.39
CA LYS A 154 6.82 5.12 -4.96
C LYS A 154 8.36 5.10 -4.97
N THR A 155 8.96 4.07 -4.37
CA THR A 155 10.42 3.87 -4.32
C THR A 155 11.05 3.82 -5.71
N ARG A 156 10.49 3.01 -6.61
CA ARG A 156 11.02 2.90 -7.98
C ARG A 156 10.86 4.21 -8.75
N LEU A 157 9.75 4.93 -8.55
CA LEU A 157 9.50 6.23 -9.15
C LEU A 157 10.51 7.28 -8.65
N ALA A 158 10.74 7.36 -7.33
CA ALA A 158 11.71 8.28 -6.74
C ALA A 158 13.15 8.02 -7.23
N ILE A 159 13.55 6.75 -7.28
CA ILE A 159 14.88 6.34 -7.73
C ILE A 159 15.07 6.69 -9.22
N GLU A 160 14.07 6.43 -10.06
CA GLU A 160 14.15 6.76 -11.49
C GLU A 160 14.15 8.27 -11.73
N ALA A 161 13.32 9.04 -11.02
CA ALA A 161 13.35 10.49 -11.07
C ALA A 161 14.73 11.04 -10.65
N GLY A 162 15.28 10.55 -9.53
CA GLY A 162 16.63 10.89 -9.06
C GLY A 162 17.71 10.55 -10.10
N ARG A 163 17.57 9.42 -10.80
CA ARG A 163 18.50 9.01 -11.86
C ARG A 163 18.50 9.99 -13.04
N GLN A 164 17.33 10.45 -13.47
CA GLN A 164 17.22 11.41 -14.59
C GLN A 164 17.84 12.78 -14.27
N VAL A 165 17.89 13.17 -13.00
CA VAL A 165 18.43 14.46 -12.56
C VAL A 165 19.84 14.37 -11.99
N THR A 166 20.49 13.20 -12.02
CA THR A 166 21.83 13.03 -11.42
C THR A 166 22.86 14.00 -12.00
N GLY A 167 22.77 14.34 -13.29
CA GLY A 167 23.65 15.33 -13.92
C GLY A 167 23.32 16.79 -13.60
N ARG A 168 22.19 17.09 -12.94
CA ARG A 168 21.74 18.45 -12.60
C ARG A 168 22.21 18.91 -11.22
N PHE A 169 22.53 17.98 -10.32
CA PHE A 169 23.00 18.28 -8.97
C PHE A 169 24.52 18.09 -8.88
N ALA A 170 25.27 19.19 -8.72
CA ALA A 170 26.74 19.17 -8.72
C ALA A 170 27.34 18.23 -7.66
N ASN A 171 26.67 18.09 -6.51
CA ASN A 171 27.07 17.23 -5.40
C ASN A 171 26.29 15.92 -5.34
N GLY A 172 25.48 15.65 -6.37
CA GLY A 172 24.91 14.34 -6.60
C GLY A 172 23.53 14.09 -6.01
N VAL A 173 23.12 12.83 -6.09
CA VAL A 173 21.83 12.33 -5.60
C VAL A 173 22.06 11.18 -4.64
N TRP A 174 21.51 11.30 -3.43
CA TRP A 174 21.70 10.35 -2.34
C TRP A 174 20.38 9.75 -1.89
N VAL A 175 20.30 8.44 -1.86
CA VAL A 175 19.15 7.65 -1.41
C VAL A 175 19.42 7.16 0.01
N VAL A 176 18.49 7.43 0.93
CA VAL A 176 18.51 6.93 2.31
C VAL A 176 17.30 6.05 2.50
N GLU A 177 17.53 4.75 2.71
CA GLU A 177 16.47 3.78 2.95
C GLU A 177 16.15 3.71 4.46
N LEU A 178 15.00 4.26 4.86
CA LEU A 178 14.61 4.27 6.27
C LEU A 178 13.94 2.97 6.72
N SER A 179 13.65 2.03 5.82
CA SER A 179 12.97 0.76 6.13
C SER A 179 13.62 -0.07 7.25
N ARG A 180 14.92 0.11 7.49
CA ARG A 180 15.69 -0.60 8.52
C ARG A 180 15.80 0.16 9.84
N VAL A 181 15.29 1.38 9.90
CA VAL A 181 15.33 2.23 11.09
C VAL A 181 14.21 1.82 12.03
N THR A 182 14.56 1.11 13.10
CA THR A 182 13.55 0.57 14.04
C THR A 182 13.10 1.58 15.08
N ALA A 183 13.82 2.70 15.25
CA ALA A 183 13.48 3.71 16.25
C ALA A 183 13.75 5.13 15.71
N SER A 184 12.78 6.01 15.94
CA SER A 184 12.71 7.35 15.34
C SER A 184 13.95 8.23 15.62
N GLN A 185 14.62 8.05 16.75
CA GLN A 185 15.84 8.78 17.08
C GLN A 185 17.02 8.51 16.15
N TYR A 186 17.01 7.39 15.40
CA TYR A 186 18.10 7.01 14.50
C TYR A 186 17.92 7.52 13.07
N VAL A 187 16.84 8.24 12.75
CA VAL A 187 16.61 8.76 11.39
C VAL A 187 17.74 9.71 10.97
N ALA A 188 18.11 10.66 11.83
CA ALA A 188 19.21 11.59 11.56
C ALA A 188 20.55 10.86 11.39
N CYS A 189 20.80 9.80 12.18
CA CYS A 189 21.98 8.96 12.01
C CYS A 189 22.00 8.25 10.66
N ALA A 190 20.88 7.67 10.23
CA ALA A 190 20.80 6.97 8.96
C ALA A 190 21.08 7.90 7.76
N VAL A 191 20.63 9.16 7.84
CA VAL A 191 20.95 10.18 6.84
C VAL A 191 22.43 10.57 6.91
N ALA A 192 22.98 10.77 8.12
CA ALA A 192 24.39 11.09 8.31
C ALA A 192 25.32 9.98 7.78
N ASP A 193 25.00 8.72 8.05
CA ASP A 193 25.82 7.57 7.63
C ASP A 193 25.91 7.42 6.10
N VAL A 194 24.92 7.93 5.36
CA VAL A 194 24.94 7.95 3.89
C VAL A 194 25.75 9.13 3.35
N LEU A 195 25.59 10.31 3.94
CA LEU A 195 26.24 11.54 3.46
C LEU A 195 27.69 11.70 3.94
N ASP A 196 28.00 11.14 5.09
CA ASP A 196 29.26 11.26 5.81
C ASP A 196 29.58 9.95 6.56
N PRO A 197 29.92 8.87 5.83
CA PRO A 197 30.17 7.55 6.42
C PRO A 197 31.41 7.50 7.32
N ASP A 198 32.36 8.43 7.14
CA ASP A 198 33.64 8.45 7.85
C ASP A 198 33.68 9.49 9.00
N GLY A 199 32.64 10.33 9.14
CA GLY A 199 32.62 11.41 10.13
C GLY A 199 32.36 10.94 11.55
N ALA A 200 33.42 10.53 12.25
CA ALA A 200 33.38 10.51 13.70
C ALA A 200 33.50 11.96 14.22
N SER A 201 32.44 12.45 14.86
CA SER A 201 32.39 13.79 15.46
C SER A 201 31.58 13.75 16.76
N ASP A 202 31.91 14.63 17.72
CA ASP A 202 31.14 14.84 18.95
C ASP A 202 29.84 15.64 18.71
N CYS A 203 29.60 16.09 17.47
CA CYS A 203 28.37 16.79 17.07
C CYS A 203 27.14 15.88 17.02
N SER A 204 25.95 16.48 17.13
CA SER A 204 24.71 15.73 16.95
C SER A 204 24.59 15.19 15.51
N PRO A 205 23.90 14.05 15.28
CA PRO A 205 23.73 13.50 13.93
C PRO A 205 23.09 14.49 12.95
N LEU A 206 22.16 15.32 13.42
CA LEU A 206 21.52 16.33 12.58
C LEU A 206 22.47 17.46 12.17
N GLU A 207 23.34 17.91 13.09
CA GLU A 207 24.39 18.88 12.78
C GLU A 207 25.36 18.34 11.73
N ARG A 208 25.72 17.05 11.82
CA ARG A 208 26.56 16.38 10.81
C ARG A 208 25.89 16.36 9.44
N VAL A 209 24.60 16.06 9.38
CA VAL A 209 23.82 16.09 8.13
C VAL A 209 23.84 17.50 7.52
N VAL A 210 23.52 18.52 8.31
CA VAL A 210 23.52 19.91 7.84
C VAL A 210 24.91 20.32 7.36
N ALA A 211 25.95 20.06 8.15
CA ALA A 211 27.34 20.35 7.79
C ALA A 211 27.77 19.65 6.48
N SER A 212 27.29 18.42 6.26
CA SER A 212 27.57 17.65 5.06
C SER A 212 26.87 18.19 3.82
N LEU A 213 25.81 19.00 3.97
CA LEU A 213 25.00 19.56 2.89
C LEU A 213 25.25 21.06 2.65
N LEU A 214 25.85 21.78 3.60
CA LEU A 214 26.19 23.20 3.48
C LEU A 214 26.97 23.50 2.19
N ASP A 215 26.55 24.56 1.49
CA ASP A 215 27.10 25.03 0.22
C ASP A 215 27.12 24.00 -0.94
N LYS A 216 26.39 22.88 -0.79
CA LYS A 216 26.27 21.83 -1.80
C LYS A 216 24.90 21.86 -2.49
N GLN A 217 24.90 21.59 -3.79
CA GLN A 217 23.69 21.33 -4.56
C GLN A 217 23.45 19.82 -4.63
N THR A 218 22.57 19.35 -3.75
CA THR A 218 22.32 17.92 -3.51
C THR A 218 20.83 17.62 -3.59
N LEU A 219 20.48 16.47 -4.16
CA LEU A 219 19.16 15.88 -4.02
C LEU A 219 19.21 14.71 -3.05
N LEU A 220 18.39 14.76 -2.01
CA LEU A 220 18.21 13.69 -1.05
C LEU A 220 16.89 12.96 -1.32
N VAL A 221 16.96 11.64 -1.47
CA VAL A 221 15.79 10.76 -1.58
C VAL A 221 15.64 10.00 -0.27
N LEU A 222 14.63 10.33 0.53
CA LEU A 222 14.29 9.59 1.75
C LEU A 222 13.19 8.58 1.43
N ASP A 223 13.52 7.30 1.51
CA ASP A 223 12.61 6.22 1.15
C ASP A 223 11.98 5.56 2.38
N ASN A 224 10.68 5.26 2.30
CA ASN A 224 9.90 4.52 3.30
C ASN A 224 9.73 5.27 4.64
N CYS A 225 9.39 6.56 4.59
CA CYS A 225 9.26 7.42 5.77
C CYS A 225 8.05 7.12 6.66
N GLU A 226 7.04 6.36 6.20
CA GLU A 226 5.74 6.21 6.88
C GLU A 226 5.79 5.72 8.34
N HIS A 227 6.78 4.89 8.69
CA HIS A 227 6.91 4.31 10.03
C HIS A 227 7.65 5.23 11.03
N VAL A 228 8.38 6.21 10.52
CA VAL A 228 9.16 7.20 11.31
C VAL A 228 8.78 8.62 10.88
N ILE A 229 7.54 8.82 10.47
CA ILE A 229 7.13 10.02 9.72
C ILE A 229 7.44 11.30 10.48
N GLN A 230 7.17 11.36 11.79
CA GLN A 230 7.46 12.55 12.59
C GLN A 230 8.96 12.87 12.62
N ALA A 231 9.82 11.87 12.85
CA ALA A 231 11.26 12.10 12.88
C ALA A 231 11.83 12.42 11.48
N ALA A 232 11.28 11.82 10.42
CA ALA A 232 11.62 12.20 9.06
C ALA A 232 11.22 13.65 8.77
N THR A 233 10.02 14.06 9.20
CA THR A 233 9.54 15.45 9.12
C THR A 233 10.49 16.41 9.82
N ASP A 234 10.88 16.12 11.06
CA ASP A 234 11.77 16.99 11.85
C ASP A 234 13.15 17.14 11.17
N VAL A 235 13.70 16.04 10.66
CA VAL A 235 14.98 16.05 9.94
C VAL A 235 14.88 16.84 8.63
N VAL A 236 13.84 16.62 7.83
CA VAL A 236 13.65 17.33 6.56
C VAL A 236 13.44 18.82 6.79
N ALA A 237 12.61 19.20 7.78
CA ALA A 237 12.37 20.60 8.12
C ALA A 237 13.67 21.31 8.52
N ALA A 238 14.51 20.66 9.34
CA ALA A 238 15.80 21.20 9.74
C ALA A 238 16.78 21.34 8.56
N ILE A 239 16.85 20.35 7.66
CA ILE A 239 17.70 20.42 6.46
C ILE A 239 17.26 21.58 5.57
N LEU A 240 15.97 21.69 5.26
CA LEU A 240 15.45 22.71 4.35
C LEU A 240 15.57 24.13 4.93
N ALA A 241 15.50 24.28 6.25
CA ALA A 241 15.72 25.56 6.92
C ALA A 241 17.19 25.99 6.88
N ALA A 242 18.13 25.03 7.04
CA ALA A 242 19.56 25.33 7.12
C ALA A 242 20.26 25.38 5.75
N VAL A 243 19.77 24.62 4.75
CA VAL A 243 20.44 24.42 3.47
C VAL A 243 19.47 24.62 2.30
N PRO A 244 19.24 25.86 1.84
CA PRO A 244 18.32 26.15 0.73
C PRO A 244 18.70 25.51 -0.61
N GLY A 245 19.99 25.15 -0.78
CA GLY A 245 20.50 24.44 -1.96
C GLY A 245 20.20 22.94 -1.98
N CYS A 246 19.69 22.38 -0.88
CA CYS A 246 19.30 20.98 -0.78
C CYS A 246 17.84 20.81 -1.23
N LYS A 247 17.61 19.82 -2.09
CA LYS A 247 16.28 19.39 -2.53
C LYS A 247 15.99 18.01 -1.96
N VAL A 248 14.74 17.75 -1.59
CA VAL A 248 14.34 16.48 -0.95
C VAL A 248 13.17 15.85 -1.71
N ILE A 249 13.30 14.57 -2.03
CA ILE A 249 12.20 13.70 -2.45
C ILE A 249 11.95 12.71 -1.32
N VAL A 250 10.71 12.59 -0.86
CA VAL A 250 10.31 11.64 0.17
C VAL A 250 9.35 10.62 -0.44
N THR A 251 9.51 9.34 -0.10
CA THR A 251 8.45 8.36 -0.33
C THR A 251 7.79 8.01 1.00
N SER A 252 6.47 8.13 1.03
CA SER A 252 5.67 7.86 2.22
C SER A 252 4.26 7.45 1.81
N ARG A 253 3.48 6.94 2.76
CA ARG A 253 2.06 6.63 2.56
C ARG A 253 1.14 7.80 2.84
N GLU A 254 1.63 8.77 3.60
CA GLU A 254 0.96 10.02 3.92
C GLU A 254 1.95 11.19 3.81
N PRO A 255 1.47 12.43 3.56
CA PRO A 255 2.32 13.61 3.48
C PRO A 255 3.04 13.93 4.80
N LEU A 256 4.18 14.61 4.74
CA LEU A 256 4.93 15.09 5.92
C LEU A 256 4.26 16.29 6.61
N LYS A 257 3.40 17.03 5.90
CA LYS A 257 2.63 18.19 6.36
C LYS A 257 3.51 19.33 6.88
N ILE A 258 4.52 19.73 6.10
CA ILE A 258 5.37 20.90 6.40
C ILE A 258 5.25 22.00 5.35
N PRO A 259 5.54 23.27 5.70
CA PRO A 259 5.52 24.37 4.74
C PRO A 259 6.42 24.12 3.53
N GLY A 260 5.91 24.39 2.33
CA GLY A 260 6.66 24.19 1.07
C GLY A 260 6.67 22.75 0.54
N GLU A 261 5.97 21.82 1.20
CA GLU A 261 5.77 20.46 0.70
C GLU A 261 4.92 20.45 -0.58
N HIS A 262 5.46 19.88 -1.66
CA HIS A 262 4.71 19.53 -2.85
C HIS A 262 4.31 18.05 -2.80
N VAL A 263 3.02 17.77 -2.64
CA VAL A 263 2.50 16.41 -2.57
C VAL A 263 2.17 15.88 -3.96
N TYR A 264 2.90 14.84 -4.38
CA TYR A 264 2.62 14.10 -5.61
C TYR A 264 1.96 12.76 -5.28
N ARG A 265 0.68 12.60 -5.62
CA ARG A 265 -0.04 11.33 -5.41
C ARG A 265 0.23 10.37 -6.54
N VAL A 266 0.91 9.26 -6.24
CA VAL A 266 1.28 8.25 -7.23
C VAL A 266 0.05 7.44 -7.62
N ALA A 267 -0.37 7.56 -8.87
CA ALA A 267 -1.48 6.80 -9.43
C ALA A 267 -1.14 5.31 -9.58
N ALA A 268 -2.17 4.45 -9.56
CA ALA A 268 -2.06 3.07 -10.00
C ALA A 268 -1.72 2.98 -11.49
N LEU A 269 -1.28 1.80 -11.94
CA LEU A 269 -1.10 1.57 -13.38
C LEU A 269 -2.45 1.53 -14.07
N GLU A 270 -2.45 1.94 -15.33
CA GLU A 270 -3.66 1.99 -16.13
C GLU A 270 -4.22 0.59 -16.32
N VAL A 271 -5.53 0.46 -16.10
CA VAL A 271 -6.30 -0.76 -16.33
C VAL A 271 -7.46 -0.45 -17.28
N PRO A 272 -7.96 -1.42 -18.07
CA PRO A 272 -9.16 -1.22 -18.86
C PRO A 272 -10.37 -0.92 -17.96
N LEU A 273 -11.24 0.02 -18.35
CA LEU A 273 -12.33 0.50 -17.50
C LEU A 273 -13.53 -0.46 -17.47
N ARG A 274 -13.80 -1.19 -18.55
CA ARG A 274 -14.87 -2.19 -18.62
C ARG A 274 -14.37 -3.52 -19.17
N GLU A 275 -15.11 -4.59 -18.88
CA GLU A 275 -14.87 -5.93 -19.44
C GLU A 275 -14.96 -5.96 -20.97
N GLN A 276 -15.68 -5.01 -21.56
CA GLN A 276 -15.93 -4.90 -23.00
C GLN A 276 -14.84 -4.07 -23.72
N ASP A 277 -14.01 -3.33 -22.99
CA ASP A 277 -12.97 -2.44 -23.53
C ASP A 277 -11.66 -3.22 -23.82
N CYS A 278 -11.78 -4.42 -24.36
CA CYS A 278 -10.62 -5.30 -24.62
C CYS A 278 -9.76 -4.86 -25.80
N LEU A 279 -10.28 -4.01 -26.69
CA LEU A 279 -9.62 -3.63 -27.95
C LEU A 279 -8.27 -2.91 -27.73
N ASP A 280 -8.09 -2.22 -26.59
CA ASP A 280 -6.83 -1.52 -26.24
C ASP A 280 -6.17 -2.07 -24.97
N ALA A 281 -6.56 -3.27 -24.52
CA ALA A 281 -6.09 -3.82 -23.25
C ALA A 281 -4.57 -4.02 -23.20
N SER A 282 -3.93 -4.33 -24.33
CA SER A 282 -2.47 -4.51 -24.44
C SER A 282 -1.68 -3.21 -24.30
N GLU A 283 -2.31 -2.05 -24.48
CA GLU A 283 -1.67 -0.74 -24.31
C GLU A 283 -1.66 -0.28 -22.85
N LYS A 284 -2.50 -0.90 -22.01
CA LYS A 284 -2.60 -0.55 -20.60
C LYS A 284 -1.36 -1.01 -19.83
N SER A 285 -0.76 -0.08 -19.10
CA SER A 285 0.52 -0.29 -18.42
C SER A 285 0.50 -1.41 -17.38
N ALA A 286 -0.65 -1.66 -16.74
CA ALA A 286 -0.83 -2.80 -15.85
C ALA A 286 -0.71 -4.14 -16.59
N VAL A 287 -1.32 -4.25 -17.78
CA VAL A 287 -1.29 -5.46 -18.62
C VAL A 287 0.09 -5.66 -19.20
N GLN A 288 0.76 -4.60 -19.64
CA GLN A 288 2.15 -4.67 -20.11
C GLN A 288 3.11 -5.16 -19.02
N LEU A 289 2.97 -4.66 -17.78
CA LEU A 289 3.74 -5.16 -16.64
C LEU A 289 3.45 -6.64 -16.38
N PHE A 290 2.18 -7.06 -16.40
CA PHE A 290 1.79 -8.45 -16.18
C PHE A 290 2.44 -9.38 -17.22
N LEU A 291 2.27 -9.07 -18.51
CA LEU A 291 2.81 -9.89 -19.60
C LEU A 291 4.34 -9.88 -19.62
N GLY A 292 4.95 -8.71 -19.44
CA GLY A 292 6.42 -8.58 -19.37
C GLY A 292 7.00 -9.40 -18.21
N ARG A 293 6.34 -9.38 -17.06
CA ARG A 293 6.79 -10.15 -15.89
C ARG A 293 6.54 -11.66 -16.06
N ALA A 294 5.37 -12.07 -16.56
CA ALA A 294 5.07 -13.47 -16.82
C ALA A 294 6.10 -14.08 -17.79
N ARG A 295 6.42 -13.36 -18.88
CA ARG A 295 7.44 -13.76 -19.86
C ARG A 295 8.86 -13.85 -19.30
N SER A 296 9.18 -13.02 -18.30
CA SER A 296 10.49 -13.08 -17.63
C SER A 296 10.67 -14.33 -16.77
N VAL A 297 9.57 -15.00 -16.40
CA VAL A 297 9.57 -16.24 -15.63
C VAL A 297 9.40 -17.45 -16.56
N ASP A 298 8.50 -17.35 -17.54
CA ASP A 298 8.25 -18.35 -18.58
C ASP A 298 8.33 -17.70 -19.97
N GLY A 299 9.42 -17.95 -20.70
CA GLY A 299 9.68 -17.34 -22.00
C GLY A 299 8.63 -17.66 -23.08
N GLU A 300 7.85 -18.73 -22.91
CA GLU A 300 6.81 -19.16 -23.85
C GLU A 300 5.41 -18.68 -23.45
N PHE A 301 5.30 -17.84 -22.42
CA PHE A 301 4.00 -17.38 -21.92
C PHE A 301 3.15 -16.72 -23.02
N ALA A 302 1.96 -17.28 -23.22
CA ALA A 302 1.05 -16.90 -24.30
C ALA A 302 0.67 -15.41 -24.26
N SER A 303 0.50 -14.82 -25.44
CA SER A 303 0.04 -13.43 -25.59
C SER A 303 -0.95 -13.31 -26.74
N ASP A 304 -1.78 -14.33 -26.87
CA ASP A 304 -2.98 -14.30 -27.69
C ASP A 304 -4.06 -13.40 -27.06
N GLU A 305 -5.09 -13.07 -27.83
CA GLU A 305 -6.20 -12.22 -27.40
C GLU A 305 -6.87 -12.74 -26.12
N GLY A 306 -6.98 -14.06 -25.97
CA GLY A 306 -7.55 -14.70 -24.79
C GLY A 306 -6.72 -14.45 -23.52
N SER A 307 -5.39 -14.57 -23.60
CA SER A 307 -4.50 -14.30 -22.47
C SER A 307 -4.47 -12.81 -22.12
N ILE A 308 -4.53 -11.92 -23.11
CA ILE A 308 -4.61 -10.46 -22.89
C ILE A 308 -5.91 -10.10 -22.17
N ALA A 309 -7.04 -10.67 -22.58
CA ALA A 309 -8.33 -10.44 -21.94
C ALA A 309 -8.34 -10.91 -20.47
N LEU A 310 -7.77 -12.08 -20.18
CA LEU A 310 -7.64 -12.57 -18.81
C LEU A 310 -6.66 -11.73 -17.97
N ALA A 311 -5.54 -11.29 -18.55
CA ALA A 311 -4.61 -10.38 -17.89
C ALA A 311 -5.30 -9.06 -17.53
N ALA A 312 -6.14 -8.52 -18.41
CA ALA A 312 -6.94 -7.33 -18.13
C ALA A 312 -7.90 -7.52 -16.95
N VAL A 313 -8.59 -8.67 -16.86
CA VAL A 313 -9.45 -9.02 -15.72
C VAL A 313 -8.63 -9.06 -14.43
N ILE A 314 -7.49 -9.74 -14.44
CA ILE A 314 -6.58 -9.85 -13.30
C ILE A 314 -6.10 -8.47 -12.85
N CYS A 315 -5.58 -7.66 -13.77
CA CYS A 315 -5.07 -6.32 -13.48
C CYS A 315 -6.14 -5.39 -12.88
N ARG A 316 -7.39 -5.47 -13.36
CA ARG A 316 -8.52 -4.75 -12.76
C ARG A 316 -8.79 -5.20 -11.32
N ARG A 317 -8.88 -6.51 -11.08
CA ARG A 317 -9.11 -7.07 -9.73
C ARG A 317 -7.97 -6.76 -8.75
N LEU A 318 -6.79 -6.43 -9.27
CA LEU A 318 -5.62 -6.02 -8.49
C LEU A 318 -5.45 -4.49 -8.46
N ASP A 319 -6.47 -3.72 -8.81
CA ASP A 319 -6.50 -2.24 -8.78
C ASP A 319 -5.36 -1.55 -9.56
N GLY A 320 -4.74 -2.23 -10.53
CA GLY A 320 -3.54 -1.69 -11.18
C GLY A 320 -2.30 -1.58 -10.27
N MET A 321 -2.29 -2.25 -9.11
CA MET A 321 -1.20 -2.22 -8.14
C MET A 321 0.03 -2.99 -8.65
N PRO A 322 1.16 -2.33 -8.94
CA PRO A 322 2.34 -2.98 -9.51
C PRO A 322 2.83 -4.20 -8.73
N LEU A 323 2.94 -4.10 -7.41
CA LEU A 323 3.39 -5.21 -6.57
C LEU A 323 2.47 -6.44 -6.70
N ALA A 324 1.15 -6.22 -6.64
CA ALA A 324 0.17 -7.29 -6.77
C ALA A 324 0.25 -7.94 -8.16
N ILE A 325 0.41 -7.12 -9.20
CA ILE A 325 0.56 -7.57 -10.59
C ILE A 325 1.83 -8.40 -10.77
N GLU A 326 2.96 -8.00 -10.19
CA GLU A 326 4.22 -8.76 -10.29
C GLU A 326 4.12 -10.13 -9.61
N LEU A 327 3.46 -10.20 -8.46
CA LEU A 327 3.18 -11.46 -7.75
C LEU A 327 2.24 -12.35 -8.59
N ALA A 328 1.17 -11.76 -9.14
CA ALA A 328 0.20 -12.47 -9.96
C ALA A 328 0.82 -13.01 -11.25
N ALA A 329 1.61 -12.20 -11.95
CA ALA A 329 2.31 -12.62 -13.16
C ALA A 329 3.27 -13.79 -12.91
N SER A 330 3.99 -13.75 -11.77
CA SER A 330 4.89 -14.85 -11.37
C SER A 330 4.10 -16.13 -11.09
N ARG A 331 2.89 -16.03 -10.52
CA ARG A 331 1.99 -17.18 -10.28
C ARG A 331 1.32 -17.70 -11.55
N ALA A 332 0.97 -16.81 -12.48
CA ALA A 332 0.38 -17.19 -13.77
C ALA A 332 1.33 -18.07 -14.58
N ALA A 333 2.64 -17.81 -14.52
CA ALA A 333 3.66 -18.64 -15.16
C ALA A 333 3.74 -20.07 -14.58
N THR A 334 3.30 -20.29 -13.34
CA THR A 334 3.31 -21.62 -12.70
C THR A 334 1.95 -22.33 -12.76
N LEU A 335 0.85 -21.61 -12.55
CA LEU A 335 -0.51 -22.17 -12.41
C LEU A 335 -1.33 -22.07 -13.71
N GLY A 336 -0.90 -21.23 -14.65
CA GLY A 336 -1.70 -20.83 -15.80
C GLY A 336 -2.62 -19.63 -15.49
N ILE A 337 -2.82 -18.78 -16.49
CA ILE A 337 -3.56 -17.51 -16.34
C ILE A 337 -5.06 -17.71 -16.05
N ARG A 338 -5.67 -18.77 -16.60
CA ARG A 338 -7.10 -19.09 -16.38
C ARG A 338 -7.37 -19.48 -14.93
N GLU A 339 -6.55 -20.37 -14.40
CA GLU A 339 -6.67 -20.84 -13.02
C GLU A 339 -6.41 -19.70 -12.03
N LEU A 340 -5.41 -18.85 -12.31
CA LEU A 340 -5.17 -17.66 -11.52
C LEU A 340 -6.38 -16.73 -11.52
N ALA A 341 -6.96 -16.42 -12.69
CA ALA A 341 -8.11 -15.53 -12.78
C ALA A 341 -9.33 -16.05 -11.99
N ALA A 342 -9.57 -17.38 -12.01
CA ALA A 342 -10.66 -18.01 -11.29
C ALA A 342 -10.47 -18.01 -9.76
N SER A 343 -9.23 -17.92 -9.28
CA SER A 343 -8.88 -18.08 -7.88
C SER A 343 -8.52 -16.77 -7.16
N LEU A 344 -8.55 -15.63 -7.87
CA LEU A 344 -8.23 -14.30 -7.32
C LEU A 344 -9.16 -13.81 -6.19
N ASP A 345 -10.29 -14.48 -5.97
CA ASP A 345 -11.13 -14.22 -4.81
C ASP A 345 -10.37 -14.56 -3.50
N ASP A 346 -9.45 -15.54 -3.54
CA ASP A 346 -8.51 -15.88 -2.47
C ASP A 346 -7.07 -15.35 -2.73
N ARG A 347 -6.99 -14.12 -3.26
CA ARG A 347 -5.71 -13.50 -3.67
C ARG A 347 -4.63 -13.47 -2.60
N PHE A 348 -4.95 -13.39 -1.31
CA PHE A 348 -3.92 -13.30 -0.25
C PHE A 348 -3.20 -14.63 0.01
N HIS A 349 -3.89 -15.76 -0.19
CA HIS A 349 -3.25 -17.08 -0.11
C HIS A 349 -2.45 -17.40 -1.38
N ILE A 350 -2.94 -16.95 -2.55
CA ILE A 350 -2.34 -17.29 -3.84
C ILE A 350 -1.17 -16.38 -4.20
N LEU A 351 -1.25 -15.08 -3.91
CA LEU A 351 -0.22 -14.08 -4.24
C LEU A 351 0.88 -14.01 -3.17
N THR A 352 1.46 -15.17 -2.89
CA THR A 352 2.63 -15.34 -2.04
C THR A 352 3.88 -15.57 -2.89
N GLY A 353 5.09 -15.40 -2.33
CA GLY A 353 6.34 -15.77 -3.01
C GLY A 353 6.94 -14.70 -3.91
N GLY A 354 6.91 -13.43 -3.49
CA GLY A 354 7.70 -12.36 -4.08
C GLY A 354 9.21 -12.60 -3.96
N TYR A 355 10.01 -11.65 -4.46
CA TYR A 355 11.47 -11.81 -4.45
C TYR A 355 12.01 -12.07 -3.04
N ARG A 356 12.86 -13.09 -2.89
CA ARG A 356 13.52 -13.41 -1.62
C ARG A 356 14.41 -12.27 -1.10
N THR A 357 14.79 -11.35 -1.98
CA THR A 357 15.60 -10.16 -1.69
C THR A 357 14.75 -8.91 -1.41
N ALA A 358 13.43 -8.97 -1.58
CA ALA A 358 12.55 -7.87 -1.19
C ALA A 358 12.43 -7.79 0.34
N LEU A 359 12.15 -6.59 0.86
CA LEU A 359 11.79 -6.39 2.26
C LEU A 359 10.64 -7.33 2.65
N PRO A 360 10.60 -7.86 3.88
CA PRO A 360 9.54 -8.77 4.33
C PRO A 360 8.13 -8.25 4.01
N GLN A 361 7.88 -6.96 4.23
CA GLN A 361 6.58 -6.34 3.91
C GLN A 361 6.25 -6.32 2.41
N HIS A 362 7.19 -6.47 1.50
CA HIS A 362 6.96 -6.50 0.05
C HIS A 362 7.08 -7.91 -0.56
N GLN A 363 7.32 -8.95 0.25
CA GLN A 363 7.44 -10.32 -0.24
C GLN A 363 6.09 -10.95 -0.58
N THR A 364 5.01 -10.52 0.05
CA THR A 364 3.66 -10.99 -0.27
C THR A 364 2.70 -9.82 -0.24
N LEU A 365 1.59 -9.94 -0.96
CA LEU A 365 0.55 -8.91 -0.93
C LEU A 365 0.01 -8.74 0.50
N ARG A 366 -0.19 -9.85 1.21
CA ARG A 366 -0.65 -9.85 2.61
C ARG A 366 0.32 -9.10 3.53
N ALA A 367 1.62 -9.38 3.46
CA ALA A 367 2.63 -8.71 4.29
C ALA A 367 2.66 -7.19 4.07
N THR A 368 2.35 -6.71 2.86
CA THR A 368 2.28 -5.26 2.57
C THR A 368 1.11 -4.61 3.30
N PHE A 369 -0.03 -5.30 3.33
CA PHE A 369 -1.22 -4.82 4.03
C PHE A 369 -1.11 -5.01 5.55
N ASP A 370 -0.53 -6.11 6.04
CA ASP A 370 -0.25 -6.31 7.47
C ASP A 370 0.58 -5.15 8.01
N TRP A 371 1.68 -4.79 7.33
CA TRP A 371 2.49 -3.62 7.69
C TRP A 371 1.69 -2.31 7.69
N SER A 372 0.80 -2.11 6.70
CA SER A 372 -0.09 -0.94 6.67
C SER A 372 -1.02 -0.88 7.85
N TYR A 373 -1.59 -2.03 8.18
CA TYR A 373 -2.56 -2.18 9.23
C TYR A 373 -1.92 -1.99 10.61
N ASP A 374 -0.69 -2.46 10.78
CA ASP A 374 0.05 -2.36 12.03
C ASP A 374 0.42 -0.91 12.38
N LEU A 375 0.55 -0.03 11.39
CA LEU A 375 0.79 1.42 11.58
C LEU A 375 -0.48 2.25 11.89
N LEU A 376 -1.64 1.62 11.94
CA LEU A 376 -2.90 2.28 12.28
C LEU A 376 -3.14 2.28 13.79
N SER A 377 -3.80 3.33 14.30
CA SER A 377 -4.36 3.29 15.65
C SER A 377 -5.50 2.26 15.72
N ASP A 378 -5.85 1.81 16.92
CA ASP A 378 -6.93 0.83 17.09
C ASP A 378 -8.29 1.32 16.58
N GLN A 379 -8.54 2.63 16.68
CA GLN A 379 -9.73 3.27 16.09
C GLN A 379 -9.70 3.20 14.57
N GLN A 380 -8.56 3.57 13.95
CA GLN A 380 -8.38 3.51 12.50
C GLN A 380 -8.52 2.07 11.97
N ARG A 381 -7.96 1.09 12.68
CA ARG A 381 -8.10 -0.34 12.36
C ARG A 381 -9.56 -0.80 12.41
N THR A 382 -10.29 -0.38 13.43
CA THR A 382 -11.70 -0.73 13.61
C THR A 382 -12.56 -0.12 12.52
N VAL A 383 -12.40 1.17 12.24
CA VAL A 383 -13.15 1.84 11.17
C VAL A 383 -12.84 1.21 9.82
N LEU A 384 -11.56 0.93 9.50
CA LEU A 384 -11.17 0.28 8.25
C LEU A 384 -11.85 -1.10 8.07
N ARG A 385 -11.87 -1.94 9.12
CA ARG A 385 -12.56 -3.24 9.08
C ARG A 385 -14.05 -3.04 8.83
N ARG A 386 -14.71 -2.16 9.60
CA ARG A 386 -16.17 -1.98 9.55
C ARG A 386 -16.65 -1.40 8.22
N VAL A 387 -15.94 -0.43 7.65
CA VAL A 387 -16.35 0.17 6.35
C VAL A 387 -16.03 -0.72 5.14
N SER A 388 -15.26 -1.80 5.31
CA SER A 388 -14.95 -2.75 4.23
C SER A 388 -16.17 -3.49 3.67
N VAL A 389 -17.29 -3.46 4.41
CA VAL A 389 -18.58 -3.99 3.95
C VAL A 389 -19.11 -3.25 2.72
N PHE A 390 -18.75 -1.98 2.53
CA PHE A 390 -19.14 -1.22 1.34
C PHE A 390 -18.44 -1.80 0.10
N PRO A 391 -19.18 -2.22 -0.94
CA PRO A 391 -18.62 -2.73 -2.19
C PRO A 391 -18.04 -1.64 -3.09
N SER A 392 -18.45 -0.38 -2.89
CA SER A 392 -18.15 0.73 -3.78
C SER A 392 -17.99 2.03 -2.98
N LEU A 393 -18.26 3.17 -3.63
CA LEU A 393 -18.23 4.50 -3.02
C LEU A 393 -19.27 4.62 -1.90
N PHE A 394 -18.87 5.23 -0.79
CA PHE A 394 -19.72 5.52 0.35
C PHE A 394 -19.54 6.96 0.84
N GLU A 395 -20.61 7.52 1.40
CA GLU A 395 -20.62 8.84 2.03
C GLU A 395 -20.17 8.75 3.49
N ILE A 396 -19.75 9.87 4.08
CA ILE A 396 -19.37 9.94 5.50
C ILE A 396 -20.50 9.48 6.43
N ASP A 397 -21.76 9.79 6.12
CA ASP A 397 -22.91 9.34 6.89
C ASP A 397 -23.07 7.81 6.84
N GLY A 398 -22.70 7.18 5.73
CA GLY A 398 -22.66 5.72 5.60
C GLY A 398 -21.57 5.11 6.47
N ALA A 399 -20.37 5.70 6.46
CA ALA A 399 -19.29 5.27 7.34
C ALA A 399 -19.71 5.36 8.82
N ILE A 400 -20.33 6.47 9.24
CA ILE A 400 -20.81 6.65 10.62
C ILE A 400 -21.88 5.62 10.97
N ALA A 401 -22.86 5.39 10.09
CA ALA A 401 -23.95 4.45 10.36
C ALA A 401 -23.46 3.00 10.61
N ILE A 402 -22.33 2.63 10.01
CA ILE A 402 -21.79 1.27 10.11
C ILE A 402 -20.71 1.18 11.19
N ALA A 403 -19.75 2.11 11.16
CA ALA A 403 -18.54 2.03 11.96
C ALA A 403 -18.72 2.58 13.38
N ALA A 404 -19.63 3.54 13.62
CA ALA A 404 -19.85 4.07 14.96
C ALA A 404 -20.54 3.03 15.84
N GLY A 405 -20.14 2.92 17.10
CA GLY A 405 -20.67 1.92 18.01
C GLY A 405 -19.77 1.73 19.22
N GLU A 406 -19.74 0.51 19.76
CA GLU A 406 -18.88 0.18 20.88
C GLU A 406 -17.41 0.50 20.55
N GLY A 407 -16.80 1.33 21.41
CA GLY A 407 -15.41 1.78 21.29
C GLY A 407 -15.11 2.82 20.20
N CYS A 408 -16.10 3.33 19.46
CA CYS A 408 -15.88 4.29 18.37
C CYS A 408 -17.06 5.27 18.25
N SER A 409 -16.83 6.54 18.62
CA SER A 409 -17.82 7.61 18.49
C SER A 409 -17.96 8.09 17.05
N ARG A 410 -18.97 8.93 16.78
CA ARG A 410 -19.15 9.57 15.47
C ARG A 410 -17.90 10.36 15.05
N ASP A 411 -17.33 11.13 15.97
CA ASP A 411 -16.18 11.98 15.69
C ASP A 411 -14.93 11.13 15.42
N ASP A 412 -14.76 10.03 16.19
CA ASP A 412 -13.67 9.07 15.93
C ASP A 412 -13.76 8.45 14.52
N VAL A 413 -14.98 8.16 14.03
CA VAL A 413 -15.17 7.66 12.66
C VAL A 413 -14.75 8.70 11.63
N VAL A 414 -15.14 9.95 11.82
CA VAL A 414 -14.79 11.04 10.89
C VAL A 414 -13.27 11.23 10.85
N ASP A 415 -12.63 11.31 12.02
CA ASP A 415 -11.17 11.45 12.12
C ASP A 415 -10.44 10.24 11.51
N ALA A 416 -10.96 9.03 11.73
CA ALA A 416 -10.41 7.82 11.13
C ALA A 416 -10.55 7.81 9.60
N ILE A 417 -11.69 8.20 9.03
CA ILE A 417 -11.86 8.28 7.57
C ILE A 417 -10.87 9.27 6.95
N CYS A 418 -10.71 10.44 7.56
CA CYS A 418 -9.71 11.43 7.15
C CYS A 418 -8.30 10.83 7.19
N ALA A 419 -7.90 10.22 8.31
CA ALA A 419 -6.59 9.61 8.47
C ALA A 419 -6.35 8.44 7.50
N LEU A 420 -7.35 7.60 7.26
CA LEU A 420 -7.24 6.48 6.31
C LEU A 420 -7.09 6.97 4.86
N SER A 421 -7.75 8.08 4.50
CA SER A 421 -7.57 8.75 3.21
C SER A 421 -6.16 9.35 3.08
N GLU A 422 -5.65 9.98 4.14
CA GLU A 422 -4.28 10.51 4.17
C GLU A 422 -3.22 9.40 4.04
N LYS A 423 -3.44 8.26 4.69
CA LYS A 423 -2.60 7.05 4.62
C LYS A 423 -2.80 6.23 3.35
N SER A 424 -3.56 6.74 2.39
CA SER A 424 -3.82 6.11 1.09
C SER A 424 -4.48 4.71 1.19
N LEU A 425 -5.25 4.45 2.25
CA LEU A 425 -6.07 3.24 2.41
C LEU A 425 -7.50 3.44 1.91
N LEU A 426 -7.94 4.70 1.86
CA LEU A 426 -9.16 5.14 1.19
C LEU A 426 -8.82 6.11 0.06
N VAL A 427 -9.65 6.11 -0.98
CA VAL A 427 -9.63 7.12 -2.04
C VAL A 427 -10.83 8.02 -1.85
N ALA A 428 -10.58 9.32 -1.69
CA ALA A 428 -11.62 10.34 -1.68
C ALA A 428 -11.88 10.85 -3.11
N GLU A 429 -13.13 10.82 -3.55
CA GLU A 429 -13.58 11.29 -4.86
C GLU A 429 -14.70 12.31 -4.67
N THR A 430 -14.66 13.40 -5.43
CA THR A 430 -15.76 14.37 -5.44
C THR A 430 -16.74 14.01 -6.54
N GLN A 431 -17.93 13.55 -6.17
CA GLN A 431 -19.02 13.28 -7.12
C GLN A 431 -20.23 14.16 -6.78
N LEU A 432 -20.80 14.81 -7.80
CA LEU A 432 -22.02 15.64 -7.66
C LEU A 432 -21.94 16.71 -6.53
N GLY A 433 -20.74 17.22 -6.25
CA GLY A 433 -20.50 18.22 -5.19
C GLY A 433 -20.36 17.66 -3.77
N ALA A 434 -20.40 16.33 -3.58
CA ALA A 434 -20.15 15.67 -2.31
C ALA A 434 -18.87 14.82 -2.35
N VAL A 435 -18.15 14.75 -1.22
CA VAL A 435 -16.99 13.87 -1.07
C VAL A 435 -17.49 12.46 -0.74
N GLN A 436 -17.09 11.50 -1.55
CA GLN A 436 -17.31 10.08 -1.35
C GLN A 436 -15.98 9.37 -1.19
N TYR A 437 -16.01 8.25 -0.48
CA TYR A 437 -14.83 7.44 -0.19
C TYR A 437 -15.00 6.06 -0.79
N ARG A 438 -13.91 5.47 -1.27
CA ARG A 438 -13.89 4.04 -1.62
C ARG A 438 -12.63 3.38 -1.09
N LEU A 439 -12.75 2.08 -0.80
CA LEU A 439 -11.58 1.23 -0.61
C LEU A 439 -11.08 0.77 -1.99
N LEU A 440 -9.75 0.64 -2.13
CA LEU A 440 -9.21 -0.18 -3.23
C LEU A 440 -9.66 -1.62 -3.00
N GLU A 441 -10.02 -2.36 -4.06
CA GLU A 441 -10.62 -3.69 -3.93
C GLU A 441 -9.68 -4.65 -3.17
N THR A 442 -8.37 -4.56 -3.42
CA THR A 442 -7.33 -5.26 -2.65
C THR A 442 -7.34 -4.88 -1.17
N CYS A 443 -7.42 -3.60 -0.82
CA CYS A 443 -7.52 -3.13 0.56
C CYS A 443 -8.81 -3.62 1.23
N ARG A 444 -9.92 -3.59 0.49
CA ARG A 444 -11.24 -4.02 0.94
C ARG A 444 -11.27 -5.48 1.34
N ALA A 445 -10.79 -6.39 0.50
CA ALA A 445 -10.77 -7.81 0.88
C ALA A 445 -9.84 -8.11 2.05
N TYR A 446 -8.71 -7.39 2.17
CA TYR A 446 -7.86 -7.51 3.35
C TYR A 446 -8.63 -7.11 4.61
N ALA A 447 -9.33 -5.98 4.56
CA ALA A 447 -10.12 -5.48 5.69
C ALA A 447 -11.32 -6.38 6.02
N LEU A 448 -11.97 -7.00 5.02
CA LEU A 448 -13.03 -8.00 5.21
C LEU A 448 -12.50 -9.28 5.89
N GLN A 449 -11.31 -9.77 5.49
CA GLN A 449 -10.68 -10.89 6.17
C GLN A 449 -10.38 -10.54 7.64
N ARG A 450 -9.85 -9.34 7.90
CA ARG A 450 -9.63 -8.86 9.28
C ARG A 450 -10.93 -8.68 10.05
N LEU A 451 -12.01 -8.25 9.43
CA LEU A 451 -13.34 -8.16 10.04
C LEU A 451 -13.82 -9.55 10.49
N ALA A 452 -13.65 -10.57 9.65
CA ALA A 452 -13.97 -11.96 9.97
C ALA A 452 -13.08 -12.53 11.08
N ASP A 453 -11.76 -12.29 11.02
CA ASP A 453 -10.78 -12.74 12.03
C ASP A 453 -11.08 -12.16 13.43
N ASN A 454 -11.70 -10.97 13.49
CA ASN A 454 -12.12 -10.31 14.74
C ASN A 454 -13.56 -10.67 15.18
N GLY A 455 -14.28 -11.51 14.43
CA GLY A 455 -15.65 -11.92 14.76
C GLY A 455 -16.71 -10.82 14.61
N GLU A 456 -16.37 -9.70 13.98
CA GLU A 456 -17.24 -8.52 13.83
C GLU A 456 -18.24 -8.66 12.66
N HIS A 457 -18.07 -9.68 11.81
CA HIS A 457 -18.81 -9.86 10.56
C HIS A 457 -20.35 -9.81 10.72
N PRO A 458 -20.97 -10.56 11.65
CA PRO A 458 -22.44 -10.61 11.73
C PRO A 458 -23.08 -9.28 12.12
N GLU A 459 -22.43 -8.54 13.03
CA GLU A 459 -22.91 -7.23 13.48
C GLU A 459 -22.84 -6.20 12.36
N ILE A 460 -21.71 -6.16 11.65
CA ILE A 460 -21.49 -5.20 10.57
C ILE A 460 -22.35 -5.49 9.34
N GLU A 461 -22.56 -6.76 8.98
CA GLU A 461 -23.53 -7.12 7.95
C GLU A 461 -24.94 -6.62 8.29
N HIS A 462 -25.39 -6.84 9.53
CA HIS A 462 -26.72 -6.40 9.96
C HIS A 462 -26.88 -4.87 9.88
N ARG A 463 -25.84 -4.12 10.30
CA ARG A 463 -25.82 -2.66 10.19
C ARG A 463 -25.83 -2.20 8.74
N PHE A 464 -25.03 -2.83 7.87
CA PHE A 464 -25.00 -2.53 6.44
C PHE A 464 -26.37 -2.79 5.79
N LEU A 465 -27.00 -3.93 6.05
CA LEU A 465 -28.34 -4.25 5.56
C LEU A 465 -29.36 -3.20 6.01
N SER A 466 -29.34 -2.82 7.28
CA SER A 466 -30.23 -1.79 7.84
C SER A 466 -30.01 -0.42 7.18
N PHE A 467 -28.75 -0.06 6.94
CA PHE A 467 -28.36 1.18 6.26
C PHE A 467 -28.86 1.22 4.81
N VAL A 468 -28.59 0.16 4.03
CA VAL A 468 -29.03 0.06 2.64
C VAL A 468 -30.55 0.12 2.58
N ASN A 469 -31.24 -0.60 3.47
CA ASN A 469 -32.69 -0.59 3.55
C ASN A 469 -33.23 0.84 3.81
N ALA A 470 -32.69 1.54 4.81
CA ALA A 470 -33.08 2.91 5.10
C ALA A 470 -32.86 3.86 3.91
N LYS A 471 -31.74 3.74 3.19
CA LYS A 471 -31.45 4.57 2.00
C LYS A 471 -32.41 4.26 0.84
N VAL A 472 -32.75 3.00 0.59
CA VAL A 472 -33.73 2.62 -0.45
C VAL A 472 -35.12 3.15 -0.10
N TYR A 473 -35.58 3.02 1.15
CA TYR A 473 -36.87 3.55 1.57
C TYR A 473 -36.93 5.08 1.53
N CYS A 474 -35.84 5.77 1.87
CA CYS A 474 -35.74 7.22 1.72
C CYS A 474 -35.87 7.63 0.24
N ALA A 475 -35.15 6.95 -0.66
CA ALA A 475 -35.26 7.18 -2.09
C ALA A 475 -36.67 6.91 -2.63
N LEU A 476 -37.33 5.84 -2.14
CA LEU A 476 -38.70 5.50 -2.54
C LEU A 476 -39.71 6.57 -2.11
N GLY A 477 -39.52 7.16 -0.92
CA GLY A 477 -40.34 8.28 -0.44
C GLY A 477 -40.24 9.54 -1.30
N ASN A 478 -39.08 9.76 -1.93
CA ASN A 478 -38.82 10.88 -2.83
C ASN A 478 -39.20 10.60 -4.28
N LEU A 479 -39.64 9.39 -4.62
CA LEU A 479 -39.99 8.99 -5.98
C LEU A 479 -41.37 9.58 -6.36
N SER A 480 -41.40 10.61 -7.20
CA SER A 480 -42.64 11.18 -7.74
C SER A 480 -43.36 10.21 -8.69
N VAL A 481 -44.66 10.47 -8.94
CA VAL A 481 -45.51 9.68 -9.86
C VAL A 481 -44.98 9.71 -11.30
N GLU A 482 -44.26 10.76 -11.66
CA GLU A 482 -43.42 10.83 -12.85
C GLU A 482 -42.00 10.49 -12.40
N CYS A 483 -41.43 9.39 -12.88
CA CYS A 483 -40.07 8.99 -12.53
C CYS A 483 -39.09 10.08 -12.94
N ASP A 484 -38.57 10.83 -11.96
CA ASP A 484 -37.52 11.80 -12.21
C ASP A 484 -36.24 11.04 -12.61
N ARG A 485 -35.66 11.42 -13.75
CA ARG A 485 -34.39 10.89 -14.24
C ARG A 485 -33.30 11.03 -13.17
N GLY A 486 -33.34 12.12 -12.39
CA GLY A 486 -32.42 12.34 -11.28
C GLY A 486 -32.56 11.34 -10.14
N ALA A 487 -33.77 10.85 -9.84
CA ALA A 487 -33.98 9.83 -8.81
C ALA A 487 -33.41 8.47 -9.22
N LEU A 488 -33.54 8.10 -10.50
CA LEU A 488 -32.95 6.87 -11.04
C LEU A 488 -31.43 6.94 -11.15
N GLU A 489 -30.87 8.09 -11.53
CA GLU A 489 -29.42 8.31 -11.55
C GLU A 489 -28.82 8.24 -10.13
N ASN A 490 -29.48 8.85 -9.15
CA ASN A 490 -29.09 8.75 -7.73
C ASN A 490 -29.20 7.32 -7.19
N PHE A 491 -30.19 6.54 -7.64
CA PHE A 491 -30.29 5.12 -7.27
C PHE A 491 -29.21 4.29 -7.96
N ARG A 492 -28.82 4.63 -9.19
CA ARG A 492 -27.79 3.93 -9.94
C ARG A 492 -26.45 3.90 -9.19
N LEU A 493 -26.11 4.99 -8.48
CA LEU A 493 -24.93 5.07 -7.62
C LEU A 493 -24.96 4.11 -6.43
N ARG A 494 -26.14 3.61 -6.05
CA ARG A 494 -26.35 2.70 -4.91
C ARG A 494 -26.61 1.26 -5.33
N LEU A 495 -26.57 0.96 -6.63
CA LEU A 495 -26.84 -0.38 -7.14
C LEU A 495 -25.89 -1.42 -6.55
N ASP A 496 -24.61 -1.08 -6.42
CA ASP A 496 -23.61 -2.00 -5.90
C ASP A 496 -23.88 -2.32 -4.42
N ASP A 497 -24.29 -1.32 -3.63
CA ASP A 497 -24.70 -1.54 -2.23
C ASP A 497 -25.93 -2.45 -2.13
N VAL A 498 -26.92 -2.25 -3.00
CA VAL A 498 -28.15 -3.07 -3.03
C VAL A 498 -27.84 -4.50 -3.46
N ARG A 499 -26.96 -4.69 -4.46
CA ARG A 499 -26.49 -6.02 -4.89
C ARG A 499 -25.73 -6.73 -3.79
N ALA A 500 -24.82 -6.03 -3.11
CA ALA A 500 -24.09 -6.57 -1.97
C ALA A 500 -25.06 -6.98 -0.86
N ALA A 501 -26.05 -6.14 -0.53
CA ALA A 501 -27.08 -6.49 0.43
C ALA A 501 -27.84 -7.77 0.05
N PHE A 502 -28.20 -7.95 -1.23
CA PHE A 502 -28.84 -9.19 -1.68
C PHE A 502 -27.95 -10.42 -1.58
N HIS A 503 -26.65 -10.31 -1.83
CA HIS A 503 -25.71 -11.42 -1.62
C HIS A 503 -25.51 -11.78 -0.14
N LEU A 504 -25.53 -10.78 0.76
CA LEU A 504 -25.48 -11.02 2.20
C LEU A 504 -26.74 -11.75 2.69
N ILE A 505 -27.90 -11.41 2.14
CA ILE A 505 -29.17 -12.10 2.42
C ILE A 505 -29.14 -13.57 1.98
N GLU A 506 -28.44 -13.88 0.88
CA GLU A 506 -28.32 -15.26 0.38
C GLU A 506 -27.42 -16.11 1.30
N SER A 507 -26.33 -15.52 1.79
CA SER A 507 -25.32 -16.21 2.60
C SER A 507 -25.68 -16.30 4.09
N SER A 508 -26.32 -15.27 4.63
CA SER A 508 -26.75 -15.19 6.03
C SER A 508 -28.25 -15.48 6.15
N ARG A 509 -28.66 -16.41 7.04
CA ARG A 509 -30.08 -16.61 7.41
C ARG A 509 -30.70 -15.40 8.14
N ALA A 510 -30.02 -14.25 8.12
CA ALA A 510 -30.38 -13.03 8.79
C ALA A 510 -31.69 -12.46 8.21
N ASP A 511 -32.61 -12.17 9.12
CA ASP A 511 -33.84 -11.39 8.96
C ASP A 511 -34.48 -11.40 7.56
N ARG A 512 -35.02 -12.57 7.16
CA ARG A 512 -35.70 -12.79 5.87
C ARG A 512 -36.74 -11.72 5.53
N ARG A 513 -37.33 -11.09 6.56
CA ARG A 513 -38.29 -9.99 6.42
C ARG A 513 -37.63 -8.73 5.85
N VAL A 514 -36.47 -8.34 6.37
CA VAL A 514 -35.68 -7.21 5.87
C VAL A 514 -35.29 -7.46 4.40
N ALA A 515 -34.93 -8.70 4.07
CA ALA A 515 -34.64 -9.09 2.70
C ALA A 515 -35.82 -8.91 1.73
N ALA A 516 -36.98 -9.42 2.11
CA ALA A 516 -38.20 -9.29 1.31
C ALA A 516 -38.62 -7.82 1.16
N GLU A 517 -38.55 -7.05 2.24
CA GLU A 517 -38.85 -5.62 2.25
C GLU A 517 -37.89 -4.84 1.33
N LEU A 518 -36.59 -5.15 1.36
CA LEU A 518 -35.60 -4.53 0.48
C LEU A 518 -35.87 -4.82 -1.01
N VAL A 519 -36.13 -6.08 -1.38
CA VAL A 519 -36.46 -6.46 -2.77
C VAL A 519 -37.72 -5.71 -3.25
N ILE A 520 -38.75 -5.65 -2.42
CA ILE A 520 -40.00 -4.95 -2.75
C ILE A 520 -39.74 -3.45 -2.92
N ALA A 521 -38.99 -2.83 -2.00
CA ALA A 521 -38.69 -1.41 -2.05
C ALA A 521 -37.79 -1.02 -3.25
N ALA A 522 -36.88 -1.91 -3.67
CA ALA A 522 -36.01 -1.71 -4.82
C ALA A 522 -36.71 -1.89 -6.18
N THR A 523 -37.86 -2.58 -6.21
CA THR A 523 -38.57 -2.96 -7.45
C THR A 523 -38.82 -1.80 -8.43
N PRO A 524 -39.32 -0.62 -8.01
CA PRO A 524 -39.56 0.49 -8.95
C PRO A 524 -38.29 1.01 -9.62
N PHE A 525 -37.16 0.97 -8.91
CA PHE A 525 -35.88 1.43 -9.44
C PHE A 525 -35.28 0.44 -10.44
N PHE A 526 -35.32 -0.86 -10.13
CA PHE A 526 -34.93 -1.91 -11.08
C PHE A 526 -35.84 -1.89 -12.32
N PHE A 527 -37.13 -1.50 -12.20
CA PHE A 527 -37.99 -1.18 -13.34
C PHE A 527 -37.41 -0.08 -14.20
N GLY A 528 -37.21 1.09 -13.59
CA GLY A 528 -36.79 2.28 -14.31
C GLY A 528 -35.42 2.13 -14.98
N LEU A 529 -34.55 1.27 -14.43
CA LEU A 529 -33.22 0.98 -14.96
C LEU A 529 -33.16 -0.20 -15.94
N GLY A 530 -34.28 -0.90 -16.16
CA GLY A 530 -34.35 -2.06 -17.07
C GLY A 530 -33.68 -3.34 -16.54
N LEU A 531 -33.42 -3.45 -15.23
CA LEU A 531 -32.71 -4.56 -14.58
C LEU A 531 -33.66 -5.71 -14.17
N TRP A 532 -34.57 -6.07 -15.06
CA TRP A 532 -35.67 -7.01 -14.79
C TRP A 532 -35.25 -8.44 -14.48
N SER A 533 -34.27 -8.94 -15.22
CA SER A 533 -33.72 -10.28 -15.03
C SER A 533 -33.10 -10.43 -13.65
N GLU A 534 -32.35 -9.42 -13.23
CA GLU A 534 -31.64 -9.35 -11.96
C GLU A 534 -32.62 -9.29 -10.77
N LEU A 535 -33.60 -8.39 -10.82
CA LEU A 535 -34.65 -8.30 -9.78
C LEU A 535 -35.41 -9.62 -9.65
N ARG A 536 -35.74 -10.27 -10.77
CA ARG A 536 -36.46 -11.57 -10.76
C ARG A 536 -35.62 -12.68 -10.13
N GLN A 537 -34.30 -12.68 -10.34
CA GLN A 537 -33.40 -13.63 -9.71
C GLN A 537 -33.42 -13.46 -8.19
N TYR A 538 -33.25 -12.24 -7.70
CA TYR A 538 -33.29 -11.94 -6.26
C TYR A 538 -34.65 -12.25 -5.63
N ALA A 539 -35.75 -11.84 -6.27
CA ALA A 539 -37.09 -12.12 -5.76
C ALA A 539 -37.39 -13.62 -5.66
N ARG A 540 -36.93 -14.43 -6.63
CA ARG A 540 -37.07 -15.90 -6.56
C ARG A 540 -36.24 -16.49 -5.43
N LEU A 541 -35.01 -16.03 -5.26
CA LEU A 541 -34.12 -16.44 -4.17
C LEU A 541 -34.79 -16.20 -2.82
N VAL A 542 -35.23 -14.96 -2.56
CA VAL A 542 -35.90 -14.60 -1.31
C VAL A 542 -37.22 -15.38 -1.12
N LEU A 543 -38.04 -15.52 -2.17
CA LEU A 543 -39.28 -16.29 -2.10
C LEU A 543 -39.03 -17.77 -1.79
N SER A 544 -37.98 -18.37 -2.37
CA SER A 544 -37.60 -19.76 -2.09
C SER A 544 -37.15 -19.95 -0.64
N ALA A 545 -36.33 -19.02 -0.14
CA ALA A 545 -35.88 -19.01 1.26
C ALA A 545 -37.04 -18.75 2.24
N TRP A 546 -38.05 -17.96 1.83
CA TRP A 546 -39.27 -17.69 2.59
C TRP A 546 -40.19 -18.90 2.67
N ASN A 547 -40.44 -19.59 1.55
CA ASN A 547 -41.31 -20.76 1.48
C ASN A 547 -40.75 -21.99 2.19
N LEU A 548 -39.42 -22.11 2.31
CA LEU A 548 -38.75 -23.21 3.02
C LEU A 548 -38.78 -23.05 4.56
N ALA A 549 -39.22 -21.90 5.06
CA ALA A 549 -39.03 -21.49 6.45
C ALA A 549 -40.16 -21.87 7.40
N GLU A 550 -41.44 -21.60 7.07
CA GLU A 550 -42.53 -21.74 8.04
C GLU A 550 -43.89 -22.12 7.42
N ASN A 551 -44.58 -22.99 8.17
CA ASN A 551 -45.89 -23.58 7.91
C ASN A 551 -47.01 -22.88 8.70
N HIS A 552 -46.91 -21.59 9.03
CA HIS A 552 -47.91 -20.89 9.88
C HIS A 552 -48.60 -19.74 9.14
N ALA A 553 -49.92 -19.90 9.01
CA ALA A 553 -50.84 -19.02 8.32
C ALA A 553 -51.20 -17.79 9.18
N GLU A 554 -51.03 -16.59 8.61
CA GLU A 554 -52.01 -15.46 8.62
C GLU A 554 -51.35 -14.11 8.27
N SER A 555 -50.05 -13.88 8.55
CA SER A 555 -49.31 -12.70 8.05
C SER A 555 -48.58 -12.93 6.70
N VAL A 556 -48.56 -14.19 6.25
CA VAL A 556 -47.81 -14.73 5.09
C VAL A 556 -48.35 -14.25 3.73
N SER A 557 -49.58 -13.76 3.68
CA SER A 557 -50.27 -13.39 2.43
C SER A 557 -49.66 -12.14 1.78
N ASP A 558 -49.39 -11.07 2.53
CA ASP A 558 -49.06 -9.76 1.94
C ASP A 558 -47.65 -9.70 1.33
N VAL A 559 -46.62 -10.17 2.04
CA VAL A 559 -45.22 -10.12 1.56
C VAL A 559 -45.02 -11.04 0.34
N SER A 560 -45.56 -12.26 0.39
CA SER A 560 -45.49 -13.23 -0.72
C SER A 560 -46.21 -12.70 -1.96
N ILE A 561 -47.39 -12.09 -1.80
CA ILE A 561 -48.13 -11.44 -2.89
C ILE A 561 -47.33 -10.27 -3.48
N ARG A 562 -46.70 -9.44 -2.64
CA ARG A 562 -45.89 -8.31 -3.10
C ARG A 562 -44.62 -8.76 -3.84
N LEU A 563 -43.97 -9.83 -3.39
CA LEU A 563 -42.85 -10.46 -4.09
C LEU A 563 -43.29 -11.06 -5.44
N LEU A 564 -44.43 -11.75 -5.48
CA LEU A 564 -45.00 -12.26 -6.72
C LEU A 564 -45.37 -11.13 -7.70
N ASN A 565 -45.89 -10.01 -7.20
CA ASN A 565 -46.16 -8.82 -8.01
C ASN A 565 -44.87 -8.18 -8.55
N ALA A 566 -43.79 -8.18 -7.77
CA ALA A 566 -42.47 -7.76 -8.23
C ALA A 566 -41.95 -8.68 -9.35
N ILE A 567 -42.13 -10.00 -9.22
CA ILE A 567 -41.75 -10.99 -10.27
C ILE A 567 -42.58 -10.82 -11.55
N ALA A 568 -43.87 -10.52 -11.40
CA ALA A 568 -44.83 -10.36 -12.50
C ALA A 568 -44.71 -9.02 -13.25
N GLY A 569 -43.88 -8.09 -12.78
CA GLY A 569 -43.66 -6.79 -13.45
C GLY A 569 -44.85 -5.84 -13.36
N GLY A 570 -45.62 -5.90 -12.26
CA GLY A 570 -46.81 -5.05 -12.08
C GLY A 570 -46.49 -3.55 -12.18
N LYS A 571 -47.39 -2.78 -12.82
CA LYS A 571 -47.22 -1.32 -13.01
C LYS A 571 -46.89 -0.61 -11.68
N PRO A 572 -45.98 0.40 -11.68
CA PRO A 572 -45.49 1.07 -10.47
C PRO A 572 -46.60 1.69 -9.59
N ARG A 573 -47.74 2.06 -10.18
CA ARG A 573 -48.93 2.55 -9.45
C ARG A 573 -49.48 1.56 -8.43
N ASN A 574 -49.38 0.26 -8.68
CA ASN A 574 -49.87 -0.78 -7.75
C ASN A 574 -48.86 -1.06 -6.61
N LEU A 575 -47.56 -0.83 -6.86
CA LEU A 575 -46.49 -1.03 -5.87
C LEU A 575 -46.41 0.13 -4.86
N GLN A 576 -46.64 1.38 -5.28
CA GLN A 576 -46.68 2.55 -4.37
C GLN A 576 -47.83 2.49 -3.35
N ALA A 577 -48.98 1.92 -3.73
CA ALA A 577 -50.10 1.69 -2.82
C ALA A 577 -49.78 0.60 -1.78
N ALA A 578 -49.06 -0.45 -2.20
CA ALA A 578 -48.68 -1.58 -1.35
C ALA A 578 -47.49 -1.30 -0.39
N THR A 579 -46.62 -0.33 -0.70
CA THR A 579 -45.50 0.06 0.18
C THR A 579 -45.88 1.13 1.22
N ARG A 580 -46.94 1.93 0.96
CA ARG A 580 -47.41 2.97 1.91
C ARG A 580 -48.21 2.42 3.11
N SER A 581 -48.73 1.19 3.04
CA SER A 581 -49.58 0.60 4.08
C SER A 581 -48.82 0.06 5.31
N HIS A 582 -47.49 0.01 5.28
CA HIS A 582 -46.68 -0.47 6.41
C HIS A 582 -45.36 0.31 6.53
N ARG A 583 -45.33 1.32 7.41
CA ARG A 583 -44.08 1.86 7.98
C ARG A 583 -43.69 0.96 9.17
N PRO A 584 -42.45 0.44 9.26
CA PRO A 584 -41.99 -0.20 10.48
C PRO A 584 -41.92 0.85 11.62
N PRO A 585 -42.12 0.45 12.88
CA PRO A 585 -41.95 1.36 14.01
C PRO A 585 -40.48 1.76 14.09
N ILE A 586 -40.19 3.03 13.79
CA ILE A 586 -38.87 3.63 14.00
C ILE A 586 -38.65 3.67 15.51
N GLY A 587 -37.71 2.87 16.02
CA GLY A 587 -37.18 3.02 17.37
C GLY A 587 -36.55 4.41 17.50
N ALA A 588 -37.06 5.20 18.46
CA ALA A 588 -36.60 6.55 18.73
C ALA A 588 -35.12 6.55 19.13
N GLY A 589 -34.29 7.24 18.36
CA GLY A 589 -32.86 7.36 18.64
C GLY A 589 -32.08 8.07 17.53
N VAL A 590 -32.65 9.06 16.83
CA VAL A 590 -31.87 9.99 16.00
C VAL A 590 -32.33 11.40 16.33
N VAL A 591 -31.43 12.13 16.97
CA VAL A 591 -31.58 13.52 17.37
C VAL A 591 -31.76 14.39 16.12
N SER A 592 -32.94 14.99 15.99
CA SER A 592 -33.18 16.10 15.09
C SER A 592 -32.57 17.38 15.66
N HIS A 593 -31.50 17.87 15.06
CA HIS A 593 -31.06 19.27 15.09
C HIS A 593 -31.11 19.75 13.62
N GLY A 594 -31.66 20.89 13.23
CA GLY A 594 -32.25 22.01 13.91
C GLY A 594 -32.34 23.09 12.83
N ALA A 595 -33.54 23.34 12.30
CA ALA A 595 -33.76 24.40 11.32
C ALA A 595 -33.69 25.76 12.05
N LEU A 596 -32.58 26.48 11.89
CA LEU A 596 -32.40 27.84 12.38
C LEU A 596 -32.64 28.84 11.25
N GLY A 597 -33.84 29.42 11.31
CA GLY A 597 -34.19 30.82 11.01
C GLY A 597 -33.45 31.59 9.92
N LEU A 598 -34.14 31.80 8.79
CA LEU A 598 -34.02 33.03 8.00
C LEU A 598 -35.37 33.76 8.07
N ARG A 599 -35.51 34.65 9.06
CA ARG A 599 -36.53 35.70 9.03
C ARG A 599 -36.10 36.73 7.99
N GLN A 600 -36.92 36.88 6.96
CA GLN A 600 -36.89 38.02 6.05
C GLN A 600 -36.98 39.33 6.85
N VAL A 601 -35.97 40.18 6.72
CA VAL A 601 -36.07 41.60 7.07
C VAL A 601 -36.38 42.33 5.77
N GLU A 602 -37.65 42.71 5.61
CA GLU A 602 -38.09 43.69 4.62
C GLU A 602 -37.52 45.06 5.01
N THR A 603 -36.50 45.54 4.29
CA THR A 603 -36.17 46.97 4.26
C THR A 603 -37.04 47.65 3.21
N ARG A 604 -38.16 48.22 3.64
CA ARG A 604 -38.84 49.30 2.90
C ARG A 604 -38.23 50.64 3.32
N SER A 605 -37.76 51.36 2.32
CA SER A 605 -37.29 52.73 2.34
C SER A 605 -38.41 53.75 2.61
N SER A 606 -37.98 54.86 3.25
CA SER A 606 -38.48 56.25 3.16
C SER A 606 -39.77 56.65 3.90
N PHE A 607 -39.62 57.53 4.90
CA PHE A 607 -40.00 58.97 4.94
C PHE A 607 -40.04 59.40 6.43
N ALA A 608 -39.11 60.26 6.87
CA ALA A 608 -39.27 61.71 7.05
C ALA A 608 -40.02 62.12 8.33
N ALA A 609 -39.26 62.61 9.33
CA ALA A 609 -39.44 63.87 10.08
C ALA A 609 -38.49 63.87 11.27
#